data_AF-A0AA42AU16-F1
#
_entry.id   AF-A0AA42AU16-F1
#
_cell.length_a   1.000
_cell.length_b   1.000
_cell.length_c   1.000
_cell.angle_alpha   90.00
_cell.angle_beta   90.00
_cell.angle_gamma   90.00
#
_symmetry.space_group_name_H-M   'P 1'
#
loop_
_entity.id
_entity.type
_entity.pdbx_description
1 polymer ?
#
loop_
_entity_poly.entity_id
_entity_poly.type
_entity_poly.pdbx_seq_one_letter_code
_entity_poly.pdbx_strand_id
1 'polypeptide(L)'
;MIAFVCKRSLSMQIDCFTRRFFCSSASPSLSVPLPSRRETHLWYVIPDEVKDASLLNQYMKLLSPCEKKTVLQMKGDRLQKGALLARALVRTTLARYTDTQVSPNLLKFQKNNFGKPEVEWEHNEQWNPPSLNFNISHSSSLIACGVTVDMPIGIDVEEKQRRTKNSVLSFARRYFSPHEVERLHAIADPEVQQHEFIKLWTLKEAYVKALGRGFSASPFKTFDIQFRCKPKSHLHVTLDSHSEDFEIVVAPINDLEGVKTNWQFGLFELANSHYAAICVGNNKKMEGEENQPLKLRVWRTIPFVEDECVSGSNSVLALSGLT
;
A
#
# COMPACT_ATOMS: atom_id res chain seq x y z
N MET A 1 -48.94 75.52 15.62
CA MET A 1 -48.95 74.16 16.19
C MET A 1 -47.49 73.74 16.36
N ILE A 2 -46.83 74.00 17.49
CA ILE A 2 -46.69 73.13 18.69
C ILE A 2 -46.30 71.70 18.27
N ALA A 3 -45.27 71.01 18.77
CA ALA A 3 -44.06 71.25 19.56
C ALA A 3 -43.30 69.89 19.59
N PHE A 4 -42.00 69.92 19.90
CA PHE A 4 -41.13 68.79 20.26
C PHE A 4 -41.72 67.86 21.34
N VAL A 5 -41.41 66.54 21.31
CA VAL A 5 -40.92 65.74 22.47
C VAL A 5 -40.21 64.45 21.98
N CYS A 6 -39.04 64.19 22.56
CA CYS A 6 -38.23 62.97 22.50
C CYS A 6 -38.59 62.00 23.65
N LYS A 7 -38.52 60.68 23.45
CA LYS A 7 -38.27 59.70 24.53
C LYS A 7 -37.72 58.36 23.99
N ARG A 8 -36.56 57.95 24.54
CA ARG A 8 -35.95 56.60 24.45
C ARG A 8 -36.70 55.61 25.35
N SER A 9 -36.73 54.31 25.00
CA SER A 9 -36.66 53.19 25.98
C SER A 9 -36.44 51.81 25.32
N LEU A 10 -35.34 51.17 25.76
CA LEU A 10 -35.01 49.74 25.95
C LEU A 10 -35.43 48.60 24.98
N SER A 11 -34.38 47.95 24.43
CA SER A 11 -34.01 46.52 24.53
C SER A 11 -35.09 45.42 24.48
N MET A 12 -34.96 44.52 23.49
CA MET A 12 -34.77 43.08 23.72
C MET A 12 -34.29 42.41 22.40
N GLN A 13 -33.07 41.90 22.41
CA GLN A 13 -32.58 40.97 21.39
C GLN A 13 -33.39 39.68 21.48
N ILE A 14 -33.98 39.25 20.36
CA ILE A 14 -34.52 37.91 20.21
C ILE A 14 -33.40 37.06 19.63
N ASP A 15 -32.74 36.30 20.50
CA ASP A 15 -31.83 35.23 20.11
C ASP A 15 -32.60 34.17 19.32
N CYS A 16 -32.33 34.11 18.03
CA CYS A 16 -32.82 33.06 17.17
C CYS A 16 -32.03 31.78 17.50
N PHE A 17 -32.67 30.86 18.22
CA PHE A 17 -32.16 29.52 18.53
C PHE A 17 -31.88 28.74 17.23
N THR A 18 -30.67 28.86 16.70
CA THR A 18 -30.17 27.92 15.68
C THR A 18 -29.94 26.58 16.39
N ARG A 19 -30.85 25.62 16.14
CA ARG A 19 -30.66 24.22 16.52
C ARG A 19 -29.32 23.74 15.99
N ARG A 20 -28.35 23.62 16.89
CA ARG A 20 -27.14 22.80 16.68
C ARG A 20 -27.61 21.38 16.44
N PHE A 21 -27.62 20.95 15.17
CA PHE A 21 -27.58 19.54 14.86
C PHE A 21 -26.27 19.01 15.41
N PHE A 22 -26.36 18.22 16.47
CA PHE A 22 -25.25 17.43 16.99
C PHE A 22 -24.76 16.52 15.85
N CYS A 23 -23.58 16.83 15.31
CA CYS A 23 -22.82 15.85 14.56
C CYS A 23 -22.57 14.66 15.47
N SER A 24 -23.10 13.51 15.10
CA SER A 24 -22.73 12.22 15.67
C SER A 24 -21.21 12.10 15.62
N SER A 25 -20.62 11.87 16.78
CA SER A 25 -19.19 11.74 17.04
C SER A 25 -18.52 10.81 16.03
N ALA A 26 -17.66 11.37 15.18
CA ALA A 26 -16.61 10.60 14.53
C ALA A 26 -15.71 10.05 15.65
N SER A 27 -15.53 8.72 15.69
CA SER A 27 -14.49 8.11 16.52
C SER A 27 -13.17 8.84 16.27
N PRO A 28 -12.37 9.17 17.30
CA PRO A 28 -11.10 9.82 17.09
C PRO A 28 -10.25 8.89 16.23
N SER A 29 -9.99 9.29 15.00
CA SER A 29 -9.02 8.60 14.14
C SER A 29 -7.73 8.52 14.94
N LEU A 30 -7.27 7.31 15.27
CA LEU A 30 -5.95 7.14 15.86
C LEU A 30 -4.96 7.92 14.99
N SER A 31 -4.23 8.86 15.59
CA SER A 31 -3.11 9.50 14.92
C SER A 31 -2.07 8.41 14.65
N VAL A 32 -2.04 7.90 13.42
CA VAL A 32 -1.04 6.91 13.02
C VAL A 32 0.28 7.67 12.91
N PRO A 33 1.32 7.30 13.68
CA PRO A 33 2.61 7.95 13.55
C PRO A 33 3.12 7.77 12.12
N LEU A 34 3.88 8.73 11.61
CA LEU A 34 4.59 8.56 10.34
C LEU A 34 5.45 7.28 10.40
N PRO A 35 5.55 6.53 9.29
CA PRO A 35 6.53 5.46 9.21
C PRO A 35 7.90 6.04 9.53
N SER A 36 8.59 5.45 10.51
CA SER A 36 9.99 5.81 10.76
C SER A 36 10.85 5.49 9.53
N ARG A 37 12.09 5.96 9.53
CA ARG A 37 13.02 5.58 8.45
C ARG A 37 13.12 4.05 8.38
N ARG A 38 13.06 3.49 7.17
CA ARG A 38 13.06 2.02 6.91
C ARG A 38 11.86 1.26 7.47
N GLU A 39 10.79 1.97 7.79
CA GLU A 39 9.50 1.39 8.16
C GLU A 39 8.51 1.55 7.01
N THR A 40 7.83 0.45 6.69
CA THR A 40 6.75 0.43 5.72
C THR A 40 5.45 0.20 6.45
N HIS A 41 4.46 1.02 6.13
CA HIS A 41 3.10 0.84 6.59
C HIS A 41 2.25 0.25 5.45
N LEU A 42 1.68 -0.94 5.66
CA LEU A 42 0.79 -1.59 4.71
C LEU A 42 -0.65 -1.56 5.23
N TRP A 43 -1.53 -0.96 4.46
CA TRP A 43 -2.96 -0.87 4.76
C TRP A 43 -3.72 -1.73 3.78
N TYR A 44 -4.67 -2.54 4.25
CA TYR A 44 -5.51 -3.32 3.34
C TYR A 44 -6.98 -3.31 3.74
N VAL A 45 -7.83 -3.47 2.73
CA VAL A 45 -9.28 -3.63 2.86
C VAL A 45 -9.72 -4.88 2.12
N ILE A 46 -10.62 -5.65 2.72
CA ILE A 46 -11.32 -6.77 2.08
C ILE A 46 -12.64 -6.22 1.54
N PRO A 47 -12.85 -6.13 0.21
CA PRO A 47 -14.03 -5.51 -0.38
C PRO A 47 -15.37 -6.09 0.09
N ASP A 48 -15.41 -7.40 0.39
CA ASP A 48 -16.65 -8.09 0.79
C ASP A 48 -17.08 -7.77 2.22
N GLU A 49 -16.18 -7.24 3.05
CA GLU A 49 -16.50 -6.77 4.41
C GLU A 49 -17.20 -5.40 4.39
N VAL A 50 -16.99 -4.60 3.34
CA VAL A 50 -17.60 -3.28 3.19
C VAL A 50 -18.99 -3.40 2.57
N LYS A 51 -20.03 -3.62 3.39
CA LYS A 51 -21.40 -3.88 2.90
C LYS A 51 -22.33 -2.66 2.90
N ASP A 52 -22.02 -1.64 3.70
CA ASP A 52 -22.90 -0.49 3.90
C ASP A 52 -22.90 0.45 2.67
N ALA A 53 -24.07 0.60 2.03
CA ALA A 53 -24.26 1.50 0.90
C ALA A 53 -24.08 2.98 1.26
N SER A 54 -24.41 3.38 2.48
CA SER A 54 -24.20 4.75 2.96
C SER A 54 -22.71 5.09 3.03
N LEU A 55 -21.89 4.13 3.46
CA LEU A 55 -20.44 4.25 3.51
C LEU A 55 -19.83 4.34 2.10
N LEU A 56 -20.30 3.52 1.15
CA LEU A 56 -19.89 3.62 -0.26
C LEU A 56 -20.23 5.01 -0.85
N ASN A 57 -21.39 5.57 -0.50
CA ASN A 57 -21.75 6.93 -0.91
C ASN A 57 -20.83 7.99 -0.29
N GLN A 58 -20.38 7.80 0.96
CA GLN A 58 -19.39 8.68 1.57
C GLN A 58 -18.04 8.59 0.85
N TYR A 59 -17.58 7.38 0.52
CA TYR A 59 -16.37 7.19 -0.27
C TYR A 59 -16.45 7.87 -1.63
N MET A 60 -17.60 7.77 -2.31
CA MET A 60 -17.79 8.44 -3.59
C MET A 60 -17.62 9.97 -3.46
N LYS A 61 -18.02 10.57 -2.33
CA LYS A 61 -17.81 12.01 -2.07
C LYS A 61 -16.34 12.39 -1.90
N LEU A 62 -15.45 11.45 -1.56
CA LEU A 62 -14.01 11.70 -1.44
C LEU A 62 -13.32 11.85 -2.80
N LEU A 63 -13.85 11.21 -3.85
CA LEU A 63 -13.20 11.15 -5.16
C LEU A 63 -13.30 12.48 -5.90
N SER A 64 -12.24 12.81 -6.65
CA SER A 64 -12.27 13.91 -7.61
C SER A 64 -13.24 13.60 -8.78
N PRO A 65 -13.69 14.61 -9.55
CA PRO A 65 -14.57 14.37 -10.70
C PRO A 65 -13.99 13.38 -11.72
N CYS A 66 -12.67 13.43 -11.98
CA CYS A 66 -12.01 12.50 -12.89
C CYS A 66 -11.95 11.08 -12.32
N GLU A 67 -11.68 10.90 -11.03
CA GLU A 67 -11.73 9.59 -10.38
C GLU A 67 -13.14 8.99 -10.38
N LYS A 68 -14.17 9.79 -10.09
CA LYS A 68 -15.58 9.38 -10.16
C LYS A 68 -15.92 8.85 -11.54
N LYS A 69 -15.54 9.57 -12.59
CA LYS A 69 -15.77 9.14 -13.97
C LYS A 69 -15.12 7.79 -14.26
N THR A 70 -13.86 7.58 -13.85
CA THR A 70 -13.17 6.29 -14.03
C THR A 70 -13.87 5.15 -13.28
N VAL A 71 -14.28 5.37 -12.02
CA VAL A 71 -15.00 4.36 -11.24
C VAL A 71 -16.33 4.00 -11.91
N LEU A 72 -17.10 5.00 -12.34
CA LEU A 72 -18.41 4.79 -12.97
C LEU A 72 -18.33 4.10 -14.33
N GLN A 73 -17.19 4.15 -15.01
CA GLN A 73 -16.95 3.46 -16.28
C GLN A 73 -16.61 1.96 -16.11
N MET A 74 -16.29 1.51 -14.89
CA MET A 74 -16.00 0.09 -14.64
C MET A 74 -17.24 -0.76 -14.88
N LYS A 75 -17.09 -1.84 -15.65
CA LYS A 75 -18.21 -2.73 -15.99
C LYS A 75 -18.43 -3.76 -14.90
N GLY A 76 -19.58 -3.68 -14.23
CA GLY A 76 -20.01 -4.64 -13.21
C GLY A 76 -19.74 -4.17 -11.78
N ASP A 77 -20.67 -4.48 -10.90
CA ASP A 77 -20.74 -3.91 -9.54
C ASP A 77 -19.51 -4.23 -8.69
N ARG A 78 -18.96 -5.45 -8.83
CA ARG A 78 -17.75 -5.87 -8.10
C ARG A 78 -16.53 -5.05 -8.52
N LEU A 79 -16.34 -4.83 -9.83
CA LEU A 79 -15.21 -4.04 -10.34
C LEU A 79 -15.35 -2.56 -10.00
N GLN A 80 -16.57 -2.02 -10.11
CA GLN A 80 -16.86 -0.64 -9.71
C GLN A 80 -16.62 -0.43 -8.21
N LYS A 81 -17.11 -1.34 -7.36
CA LYS A 81 -16.87 -1.31 -5.91
C LYS A 81 -15.38 -1.41 -5.59
N GLY A 82 -14.65 -2.34 -6.23
CA GLY A 82 -13.20 -2.46 -6.05
C GLY A 82 -12.45 -1.17 -6.41
N ALA A 83 -12.80 -0.55 -7.54
CA ALA A 83 -12.20 0.71 -7.97
C ALA A 83 -12.50 1.88 -7.00
N LEU A 84 -13.72 1.93 -6.47
CA LEU A 84 -14.11 2.92 -5.45
C LEU A 84 -13.30 2.73 -4.16
N LEU A 85 -13.23 1.50 -3.66
CA LEU A 85 -12.51 1.17 -2.43
C LEU A 85 -11.01 1.41 -2.56
N ALA A 86 -10.42 1.12 -3.72
CA ALA A 86 -9.02 1.44 -4.00
C ALA A 86 -8.73 2.95 -3.86
N ARG A 87 -9.60 3.81 -4.40
CA ARG A 87 -9.47 5.27 -4.25
C ARG A 87 -9.70 5.72 -2.81
N ALA A 88 -10.72 5.18 -2.16
CA ALA A 88 -11.01 5.50 -0.76
C ALA A 88 -9.85 5.11 0.17
N LEU A 89 -9.29 3.91 -0.02
CA LEU A 89 -8.15 3.41 0.75
C LEU A 89 -6.96 4.36 0.62
N VAL A 90 -6.54 4.70 -0.60
CA VAL A 90 -5.38 5.59 -0.82
C VAL A 90 -5.60 6.96 -0.19
N ARG A 91 -6.74 7.61 -0.49
CA ARG A 91 -7.02 8.97 -0.03
C ARG A 91 -7.10 9.05 1.49
N THR A 92 -7.79 8.10 2.12
CA THR A 92 -7.90 8.07 3.58
C THR A 92 -6.59 7.67 4.24
N THR A 93 -5.82 6.73 3.67
CA THR A 93 -4.54 6.29 4.23
C THR A 93 -3.52 7.44 4.24
N LEU A 94 -3.40 8.16 3.13
CA LEU A 94 -2.43 9.27 3.04
C LEU A 94 -2.79 10.44 3.95
N ALA A 95 -4.08 10.78 4.05
CA ALA A 95 -4.56 11.84 4.95
C ALA A 95 -4.30 11.54 6.44
N ARG A 96 -4.21 10.26 6.85
CA ARG A 96 -3.82 9.89 8.23
C ARG A 96 -2.40 10.38 8.58
N TYR A 97 -1.54 10.54 7.59
CA TYR A 97 -0.14 10.95 7.76
C TYR A 97 0.08 12.47 7.62
N THR A 98 -0.96 13.27 7.39
CA THR A 98 -0.84 14.73 7.22
C THR A 98 -1.13 15.50 8.51
N ASP A 99 -1.16 14.85 9.67
CA ASP A 99 -1.53 15.46 10.96
C ASP A 99 -2.82 16.28 10.87
N THR A 100 -3.84 15.72 10.20
CA THR A 100 -5.15 16.34 9.92
C THR A 100 -5.14 17.63 9.09
N GLN A 101 -3.99 18.08 8.58
CA GLN A 101 -3.89 19.30 7.78
C GLN A 101 -4.57 19.20 6.41
N VAL A 102 -4.64 17.98 5.83
CA VAL A 102 -5.26 17.76 4.52
C VAL A 102 -6.38 16.74 4.63
N SER A 103 -7.59 17.15 4.25
CA SER A 103 -8.73 16.24 4.17
C SER A 103 -8.58 15.26 2.99
N PRO A 104 -9.04 14.00 3.09
CA PRO A 104 -8.88 13.00 2.03
C PRO A 104 -9.41 13.44 0.66
N ASN A 105 -10.48 14.25 0.62
CA ASN A 105 -11.10 14.76 -0.62
C ASN A 105 -10.31 15.90 -1.28
N LEU A 106 -9.35 16.51 -0.59
CA LEU A 106 -8.51 17.59 -1.11
C LEU A 106 -7.17 17.10 -1.68
N LEU A 107 -6.77 15.86 -1.37
CA LEU A 107 -5.55 15.27 -1.93
C LEU A 107 -5.56 15.29 -3.46
N LYS A 108 -4.48 15.81 -4.04
CA LYS A 108 -4.25 15.79 -5.49
C LYS A 108 -3.25 14.70 -5.82
N PHE A 109 -3.44 14.11 -6.98
CA PHE A 109 -2.59 13.03 -7.47
C PHE A 109 -2.16 13.34 -8.89
N GLN A 110 -0.87 13.15 -9.12
CA GLN A 110 -0.29 13.16 -10.45
C GLN A 110 0.21 11.76 -10.79
N LYS A 111 0.58 11.55 -12.05
CA LYS A 111 1.28 10.34 -12.48
C LYS A 111 2.68 10.73 -12.92
N ASN A 112 3.66 9.92 -12.57
CA ASN A 112 4.99 10.06 -13.15
C ASN A 112 4.97 9.73 -14.66
N ASN A 113 6.13 9.88 -15.32
CA ASN A 113 6.29 9.65 -16.77
C ASN A 113 5.87 8.24 -17.24
N PHE A 114 5.72 7.28 -16.32
CA PHE A 114 5.38 5.90 -16.61
C PHE A 114 4.02 5.47 -16.02
N GLY A 115 3.26 6.42 -15.48
CA GLY A 115 1.90 6.19 -15.00
C GLY A 115 1.76 5.82 -13.51
N LYS A 116 2.86 5.71 -12.75
CA LYS A 116 2.80 5.46 -11.29
C LYS A 116 2.20 6.69 -10.60
N PRO A 117 1.16 6.53 -9.77
CA PRO A 117 0.54 7.65 -9.09
C PRO A 117 1.42 8.16 -7.94
N GLU A 118 1.45 9.48 -7.76
CA GLU A 118 2.18 10.20 -6.72
C GLU A 118 1.26 11.27 -6.13
N VAL A 119 1.48 11.63 -4.87
CA VAL A 119 0.74 12.73 -4.24
C VAL A 119 1.35 14.04 -4.71
N GLU A 120 0.50 14.96 -5.15
CA GLU A 120 0.89 16.33 -5.43
C GLU A 120 0.60 17.15 -4.17
N TRP A 121 1.66 17.59 -3.51
CA TRP A 121 1.57 18.39 -2.30
C TRP A 121 1.50 19.88 -2.63
N GLU A 122 0.59 20.59 -1.98
CA GLU A 122 0.59 22.05 -2.02
C GLU A 122 1.69 22.56 -1.09
N HIS A 123 2.70 23.20 -1.65
CA HIS A 123 3.74 23.86 -0.88
C HIS A 123 3.24 25.23 -0.42
N ASN A 124 3.20 25.45 0.90
CA ASN A 124 3.02 26.77 1.48
C ASN A 124 4.11 27.00 2.55
N GLU A 125 4.37 28.26 2.89
CA GLU A 125 5.46 28.63 3.81
C GLU A 125 5.22 28.13 5.25
N GLN A 126 3.98 27.76 5.59
CA GLN A 126 3.55 27.40 6.95
C GLN A 126 3.53 25.89 7.19
N TRP A 127 3.63 25.06 6.15
CA TRP A 127 3.55 23.61 6.26
C TRP A 127 4.38 22.89 5.19
N ASN A 128 5.27 22.01 5.65
CA ASN A 128 6.00 21.10 4.80
C ASN A 128 5.46 19.66 4.99
N PRO A 129 4.73 19.12 3.99
CA PRO A 129 4.21 17.77 4.09
C PRO A 129 5.33 16.73 4.18
N PRO A 130 5.08 15.58 4.82
CA PRO A 130 6.01 14.46 4.78
C PRO A 130 6.20 13.97 3.35
N SER A 131 7.44 13.59 3.04
CA SER A 131 7.87 13.02 1.75
C SER A 131 7.36 11.56 1.61
N LEU A 132 6.03 11.42 1.51
CA LEU A 132 5.36 10.13 1.41
C LEU A 132 5.52 9.55 0.01
N ASN A 133 5.97 8.30 -0.03
CA ASN A 133 5.89 7.46 -1.20
C ASN A 133 4.84 6.39 -0.94
N PHE A 134 4.03 6.06 -1.95
CA PHE A 134 3.04 5.00 -1.82
C PHE A 134 2.96 4.13 -3.06
N ASN A 135 2.42 2.93 -2.87
CA ASN A 135 2.06 2.05 -3.96
C ASN A 135 0.79 1.27 -3.61
N ILE A 136 -0.01 0.97 -4.63
CA ILE A 136 -1.26 0.24 -4.50
C ILE A 136 -1.17 -1.07 -5.27
N SER A 137 -1.69 -2.15 -4.69
CA SER A 137 -1.99 -3.39 -5.41
C SER A 137 -3.37 -3.91 -5.01
N HIS A 138 -4.00 -4.67 -5.90
CA HIS A 138 -5.31 -5.25 -5.65
C HIS A 138 -5.48 -6.57 -6.40
N SER A 139 -6.12 -7.52 -5.73
CA SER A 139 -6.66 -8.75 -6.29
C SER A 139 -8.18 -8.61 -6.44
N SER A 140 -8.89 -9.72 -6.68
CA SER A 140 -10.35 -9.70 -6.73
C SER A 140 -11.01 -9.54 -5.35
N SER A 141 -10.27 -9.87 -4.29
CA SER A 141 -10.77 -10.01 -2.92
C SER A 141 -9.99 -9.23 -1.86
N LEU A 142 -8.92 -8.53 -2.24
CA LEU A 142 -8.12 -7.70 -1.33
C LEU A 142 -7.54 -6.49 -2.07
N ILE A 143 -7.52 -5.33 -1.42
CA ILE A 143 -6.86 -4.12 -1.91
C ILE A 143 -5.88 -3.64 -0.86
N ALA A 144 -4.64 -3.39 -1.24
CA ALA A 144 -3.56 -2.96 -0.35
C ALA A 144 -2.90 -1.66 -0.80
N CYS A 145 -2.49 -0.83 0.15
CA CYS A 145 -1.76 0.42 -0.01
C CYS A 145 -0.54 0.41 0.91
N GLY A 146 0.67 0.42 0.33
CA GLY A 146 1.92 0.54 1.06
C GLY A 146 2.37 1.99 1.11
N VAL A 147 2.87 2.44 2.25
CA VAL A 147 3.36 3.82 2.48
C VAL A 147 4.73 3.78 3.14
N THR A 148 5.65 4.59 2.64
CA THR A 148 6.99 4.83 3.17
C THR A 148 7.30 6.33 3.20
N VAL A 149 8.29 6.72 3.99
CA VAL A 149 8.85 8.08 4.00
C VAL A 149 10.21 8.04 3.30
N ASP A 150 10.47 8.96 2.36
CA ASP A 150 11.75 9.18 1.66
C ASP A 150 12.33 8.00 0.84
N MET A 151 11.58 6.90 0.70
CA MET A 151 12.03 5.69 0.02
C MET A 151 11.02 5.27 -1.06
N PRO A 152 11.47 4.96 -2.28
CA PRO A 152 10.59 4.38 -3.29
C PRO A 152 10.06 3.02 -2.81
N ILE A 153 8.76 2.80 -3.02
CA ILE A 153 8.06 1.57 -2.65
C ILE A 153 7.33 0.97 -3.84
N GLY A 154 7.30 -0.34 -3.91
CA GLY A 154 6.36 -1.12 -4.70
C GLY A 154 5.80 -2.26 -3.86
N ILE A 155 4.52 -2.56 -4.04
CA ILE A 155 3.85 -3.67 -3.38
C ILE A 155 3.09 -4.50 -4.40
N ASP A 156 2.93 -5.78 -4.09
CA ASP A 156 2.02 -6.63 -4.84
C ASP A 156 1.28 -7.61 -3.93
N VAL A 157 0.06 -7.97 -4.30
CA VAL A 157 -0.79 -8.92 -3.57
C VAL A 157 -1.48 -9.86 -4.56
N GLU A 158 -1.36 -11.16 -4.34
CA GLU A 158 -1.95 -12.20 -5.20
C GLU A 158 -2.62 -13.28 -4.35
N GLU A 159 -3.77 -13.77 -4.81
CA GLU A 159 -4.51 -14.82 -4.12
C GLU A 159 -3.73 -16.14 -4.15
N LYS A 160 -3.54 -16.80 -2.99
CA LYS A 160 -2.80 -18.07 -2.86
C LYS A 160 -3.39 -19.15 -3.76
N GLN A 161 -4.72 -19.19 -3.83
CA GLN A 161 -5.48 -20.19 -4.60
C GLN A 161 -5.70 -19.80 -6.06
N ARG A 162 -5.06 -18.73 -6.54
CA ARG A 162 -5.18 -18.29 -7.94
C ARG A 162 -4.73 -19.40 -8.87
N ARG A 163 -5.64 -19.86 -9.73
CA ARG A 163 -5.34 -20.84 -10.79
C ARG A 163 -5.07 -20.12 -12.11
N THR A 164 -3.96 -20.46 -12.76
CA THR A 164 -3.70 -20.05 -14.14
C THR A 164 -4.41 -20.99 -15.10
N LYS A 165 -5.10 -20.46 -16.13
CA LYS A 165 -5.76 -21.30 -17.16
C LYS A 165 -4.76 -22.13 -17.97
N ASN A 166 -3.52 -21.64 -18.09
CA ASN A 166 -2.41 -22.32 -18.76
C ASN A 166 -1.42 -22.86 -17.72
N SER A 167 -0.53 -23.76 -18.15
CA SER A 167 0.60 -24.22 -17.33
C SER A 167 1.41 -23.05 -16.78
N VAL A 168 1.68 -23.07 -15.47
CA VAL A 168 2.53 -22.12 -14.75
C VAL A 168 3.86 -21.88 -15.48
N LEU A 169 4.49 -22.96 -15.95
CA LEU A 169 5.78 -22.90 -16.66
C LEU A 169 5.69 -22.14 -17.99
N SER A 170 4.54 -22.20 -18.68
CA SER A 170 4.35 -21.45 -19.93
C SER A 170 4.33 -19.94 -19.68
N PHE A 171 3.79 -19.53 -18.53
CA PHE A 171 3.77 -18.14 -18.12
C PHE A 171 5.15 -17.71 -17.59
N ALA A 172 5.78 -18.53 -16.76
CA ALA A 172 7.14 -18.29 -16.27
C ALA A 172 8.13 -18.07 -17.43
N ARG A 173 8.10 -18.89 -18.48
CA ARG A 173 8.98 -18.72 -19.67
C ARG A 173 8.82 -17.36 -20.38
N ARG A 174 7.69 -16.68 -20.23
CA ARG A 174 7.43 -15.36 -20.84
C ARG A 174 7.96 -14.21 -20.00
N TYR A 175 8.00 -14.35 -18.68
CA TYR A 175 8.31 -13.23 -17.78
C TYR A 175 9.53 -13.47 -16.90
N PHE A 176 9.87 -14.70 -16.55
CA PHE A 176 10.93 -15.01 -15.59
C PHE A 176 12.28 -15.22 -16.26
N SER A 177 13.34 -15.11 -15.47
CA SER A 177 14.71 -15.44 -15.87
C SER A 177 14.81 -16.93 -16.22
N PRO A 178 15.79 -17.35 -17.05
CA PRO A 178 16.04 -18.77 -17.28
C PRO A 178 16.26 -19.56 -15.97
N HIS A 179 17.00 -18.99 -15.01
CA HIS A 179 17.28 -19.61 -13.71
C HIS A 179 16.00 -19.79 -12.86
N GLU A 180 15.13 -18.78 -12.81
CA GLU A 180 13.83 -18.87 -12.13
C GLU A 180 12.91 -19.92 -12.76
N VAL A 181 12.91 -20.00 -14.10
CA VAL A 181 12.13 -21.01 -14.84
C VAL A 181 12.64 -22.42 -14.54
N GLU A 182 13.95 -22.62 -14.52
CA GLU A 182 14.57 -23.90 -14.19
C GLU A 182 14.25 -24.32 -12.74
N ARG A 183 14.35 -23.40 -11.78
CA ARG A 183 13.96 -23.65 -10.39
C ARG A 183 12.50 -24.09 -10.28
N LEU A 184 11.58 -23.39 -10.94
CA LEU A 184 10.16 -23.78 -10.94
C LEU A 184 9.93 -25.13 -11.61
N HIS A 185 10.64 -25.41 -12.71
CA HIS A 185 10.55 -26.68 -13.42
C HIS A 185 11.03 -27.87 -12.59
N ALA A 186 12.00 -27.66 -11.69
CA ALA A 186 12.51 -28.71 -10.80
C ALA A 186 11.51 -29.14 -9.72
N ILE A 187 10.46 -28.37 -9.45
CA ILE A 187 9.42 -28.71 -8.47
C ILE A 187 8.47 -29.76 -9.07
N ALA A 188 8.49 -30.96 -8.50
CA ALA A 188 7.69 -32.09 -8.97
C ALA A 188 6.19 -31.97 -8.62
N ASP A 189 5.88 -31.43 -7.44
CA ASP A 189 4.50 -31.24 -6.99
C ASP A 189 3.86 -30.02 -7.69
N PRO A 190 2.78 -30.19 -8.48
CA PRO A 190 2.15 -29.08 -9.21
C PRO A 190 1.53 -28.00 -8.31
N GLU A 191 1.06 -28.35 -7.12
CA GLU A 191 0.47 -27.40 -6.18
C GLU A 191 1.57 -26.54 -5.54
N VAL A 192 2.68 -27.16 -5.14
CA VAL A 192 3.87 -26.44 -4.66
C VAL A 192 4.41 -25.54 -5.78
N GLN A 193 4.55 -26.07 -7.00
CA GLN A 193 5.03 -25.28 -8.16
C GLN A 193 4.14 -24.05 -8.42
N GLN A 194 2.82 -24.20 -8.30
CA GLN A 194 1.88 -23.08 -8.44
C GLN A 194 2.11 -22.02 -7.35
N HIS A 195 2.23 -22.43 -6.08
CA HIS A 195 2.48 -21.50 -4.99
C HIS A 195 3.82 -20.76 -5.12
N GLU A 196 4.89 -21.47 -5.47
CA GLU A 196 6.22 -20.87 -5.68
C GLU A 196 6.23 -19.89 -6.85
N PHE A 197 5.48 -20.20 -7.92
CA PHE A 197 5.28 -19.27 -9.02
C PHE A 197 4.56 -17.99 -8.58
N ILE A 198 3.48 -18.10 -7.79
CA ILE A 198 2.74 -16.91 -7.34
C ILE A 198 3.63 -16.06 -6.44
N LYS A 199 4.34 -16.65 -5.47
CA LYS A 199 5.29 -15.92 -4.60
C LYS A 199 6.33 -15.16 -5.42
N LEU A 200 6.94 -15.82 -6.41
CA LEU A 200 7.93 -15.21 -7.28
C LEU A 200 7.33 -14.10 -8.15
N TRP A 201 6.14 -14.32 -8.71
CA TRP A 201 5.41 -13.30 -9.47
C TRP A 201 5.16 -12.05 -8.63
N THR A 202 4.64 -12.22 -7.41
CA THR A 202 4.35 -11.13 -6.47
C THR A 202 5.61 -10.35 -6.13
N LEU A 203 6.76 -11.02 -5.91
CA LEU A 203 8.05 -10.35 -5.69
C LEU A 203 8.51 -9.52 -6.89
N LYS A 204 8.44 -10.09 -8.11
CA LYS A 204 8.87 -9.40 -9.32
C LYS A 204 7.98 -8.18 -9.63
N GLU A 205 6.66 -8.31 -9.44
CA GLU A 205 5.71 -7.19 -9.59
C GLU A 205 5.99 -6.08 -8.56
N ALA A 206 6.21 -6.43 -7.30
CA ALA A 206 6.55 -5.46 -6.26
C ALA A 206 7.82 -4.69 -6.63
N TYR A 207 8.86 -5.38 -7.11
CA TYR A 207 10.10 -4.75 -7.58
C TYR A 207 9.86 -3.79 -8.76
N VAL A 208 9.16 -4.25 -9.79
CA VAL A 208 8.85 -3.44 -10.99
C VAL A 208 8.03 -2.19 -10.63
N LYS A 209 7.06 -2.33 -9.71
CA LYS A 209 6.29 -1.20 -9.17
C LYS A 209 7.16 -0.25 -8.36
N ALA A 210 8.17 -0.76 -7.66
CA ALA A 210 9.11 0.05 -6.90
C ALA A 210 10.00 0.90 -7.82
N LEU A 211 10.49 0.31 -8.92
CA LEU A 211 11.22 1.02 -9.98
C LEU A 211 10.40 2.15 -10.62
N GLY A 212 9.08 2.00 -10.67
CA GLY A 212 8.15 3.03 -11.14
C GLY A 212 8.26 3.34 -12.63
N ARG A 213 8.78 2.40 -13.44
CA ARG A 213 8.96 2.53 -14.90
C ARG A 213 7.80 1.94 -15.71
N GLY A 214 6.76 1.45 -15.04
CA GLY A 214 5.62 0.80 -15.70
C GLY A 214 5.92 -0.60 -16.21
N PHE A 215 4.87 -1.40 -16.43
CA PHE A 215 4.98 -2.80 -16.86
C PHE A 215 5.65 -2.94 -18.23
N SER A 216 5.30 -2.08 -19.19
CA SER A 216 5.78 -2.16 -20.58
C SER A 216 7.27 -1.83 -20.76
N ALA A 217 7.87 -1.08 -19.83
CA ALA A 217 9.29 -0.70 -19.89
C ALA A 217 10.17 -1.49 -18.90
N SER A 218 9.60 -2.49 -18.21
CA SER A 218 10.29 -3.28 -17.20
C SER A 218 10.54 -4.70 -17.72
N PRO A 219 11.78 -5.03 -18.13
CA PRO A 219 12.07 -6.34 -18.66
C PRO A 219 12.23 -7.34 -17.51
N PHE A 220 11.14 -8.02 -17.15
CA PHE A 220 11.13 -9.05 -16.09
C PHE A 220 12.22 -10.14 -16.26
N LYS A 221 12.73 -10.30 -17.49
CA LYS A 221 13.81 -11.22 -17.86
C LYS A 221 15.22 -10.67 -17.70
N THR A 222 15.46 -9.43 -17.26
CA THR A 222 16.83 -8.90 -17.10
C THR A 222 17.36 -9.04 -15.68
N PHE A 223 16.53 -9.52 -14.77
CA PHE A 223 16.89 -9.68 -13.37
C PHE A 223 16.30 -10.96 -12.80
N ASP A 224 16.94 -11.41 -11.73
CA ASP A 224 16.67 -12.64 -11.02
C ASP A 224 16.35 -12.34 -9.55
N ILE A 225 15.30 -12.95 -9.02
CA ILE A 225 14.99 -12.91 -7.58
C ILE A 225 15.58 -14.14 -6.91
N GLN A 226 16.59 -13.91 -6.08
CA GLN A 226 17.36 -14.93 -5.39
C GLN A 226 17.08 -14.88 -3.89
N PHE A 227 17.07 -16.06 -3.27
CA PHE A 227 16.95 -16.21 -1.82
C PHE A 227 18.32 -16.67 -1.32
N ARG A 228 18.97 -15.87 -0.48
CA ARG A 228 20.32 -16.14 0.04
C ARG A 228 20.25 -16.34 1.54
N CYS A 229 20.89 -17.38 2.08
CA CYS A 229 21.07 -17.49 3.53
C CYS A 229 21.92 -16.32 4.03
N LYS A 230 21.48 -15.64 5.09
CA LYS A 230 22.35 -14.70 5.79
C LYS A 230 23.46 -15.49 6.50
N PRO A 231 24.74 -15.08 6.37
CA PRO A 231 25.77 -15.61 7.24
C PRO A 231 25.38 -15.28 8.69
N LYS A 232 25.43 -16.28 9.60
CA LYS A 232 25.14 -16.09 11.03
C LYS A 232 26.06 -15.01 11.59
N SER A 233 25.58 -13.77 11.69
CA SER A 233 26.24 -12.72 12.44
C SER A 233 25.87 -12.90 13.91
N HIS A 234 26.88 -12.87 14.77
CA HIS A 234 26.72 -12.98 16.22
C HIS A 234 25.99 -11.75 16.80
N LEU A 235 24.68 -11.62 16.60
CA LEU A 235 23.84 -10.72 17.41
C LEU A 235 22.34 -11.04 17.24
N HIS A 236 21.72 -11.47 18.34
CA HIS A 236 20.30 -11.81 18.47
C HIS A 236 19.38 -10.59 18.32
N VAL A 237 18.26 -10.75 17.60
CA VAL A 237 16.97 -10.13 17.93
C VAL A 237 15.86 -11.17 17.75
N THR A 238 15.04 -11.28 18.79
CA THR A 238 13.94 -12.21 19.03
C THR A 238 12.78 -12.03 18.05
N LEU A 239 12.52 -13.06 17.25
CA LEU A 239 11.17 -13.55 16.97
C LEU A 239 11.21 -15.07 17.12
N ASP A 240 10.37 -15.60 17.99
CA ASP A 240 10.17 -17.04 18.13
C ASP A 240 9.56 -17.61 16.86
N SER A 241 10.41 -18.10 15.95
CA SER A 241 10.12 -19.27 15.11
C SER A 241 11.36 -19.60 14.27
N HIS A 242 11.73 -20.88 14.27
CA HIS A 242 12.83 -21.46 13.50
C HIS A 242 12.68 -21.27 11.99
N SER A 243 13.10 -20.12 11.45
CA SER A 243 13.39 -19.98 10.02
C SER A 243 14.84 -19.58 9.85
N GLU A 244 15.58 -20.27 8.98
CA GLU A 244 16.87 -19.76 8.53
C GLU A 244 16.66 -18.35 7.96
N ASP A 245 17.48 -17.39 8.39
CA ASP A 245 17.35 -16.00 7.94
C ASP A 245 17.73 -15.92 6.46
N PHE A 246 16.75 -15.93 5.57
CA PHE A 246 16.96 -15.67 4.15
C PHE A 246 16.84 -14.18 3.85
N GLU A 247 17.70 -13.70 2.96
CA GLU A 247 17.59 -12.40 2.32
C GLU A 247 17.15 -12.59 0.87
N ILE A 248 16.16 -11.81 0.43
CA ILE A 248 15.72 -11.77 -0.96
C ILE A 248 16.48 -10.65 -1.66
N VAL A 249 17.19 -10.99 -2.72
CA VAL A 249 17.99 -10.03 -3.49
C VAL A 249 17.61 -10.06 -4.96
N VAL A 250 17.78 -8.92 -5.62
CA VAL A 250 17.71 -8.81 -7.07
C VAL A 250 19.12 -8.88 -7.64
N ALA A 251 19.37 -9.81 -8.55
CA ALA A 251 20.60 -9.92 -9.31
C ALA A 251 20.36 -9.62 -10.80
N PRO A 252 21.09 -8.69 -11.44
CA PRO A 252 21.06 -8.55 -12.89
C PRO A 252 21.59 -9.83 -13.57
N ILE A 253 21.00 -10.25 -14.69
CA ILE A 253 21.45 -11.49 -15.37
C ILE A 253 22.85 -11.36 -15.99
N ASN A 254 23.26 -10.16 -16.37
CA ASN A 254 24.51 -9.92 -17.09
C ASN A 254 25.67 -9.42 -16.19
N ASP A 255 25.43 -9.16 -14.90
CA ASP A 255 26.48 -8.69 -13.99
C ASP A 255 26.95 -9.85 -13.09
N LEU A 256 28.13 -10.38 -13.43
CA LEU A 256 28.84 -11.43 -12.70
C LEU A 256 29.54 -10.94 -11.42
N GLU A 257 29.49 -9.64 -11.14
CA GLU A 257 30.13 -9.04 -9.96
C GLU A 257 29.15 -8.23 -9.13
N GLY A 258 28.70 -8.81 -8.01
CA GLY A 258 28.64 -8.13 -6.71
C GLY A 258 27.91 -6.79 -6.55
N VAL A 259 27.10 -6.30 -7.51
CA VAL A 259 26.33 -5.06 -7.31
C VAL A 259 25.29 -5.31 -6.23
N LYS A 260 25.58 -4.85 -5.01
CA LYS A 260 24.57 -4.73 -3.95
C LYS A 260 23.46 -3.85 -4.49
N THR A 261 22.32 -4.45 -4.77
CA THR A 261 21.15 -3.69 -5.15
C THR A 261 20.59 -3.04 -3.89
N ASN A 262 20.29 -1.74 -3.96
CA ASN A 262 19.79 -0.97 -2.81
C ASN A 262 18.33 -1.30 -2.45
N TRP A 263 17.85 -2.51 -2.77
CA TRP A 263 16.46 -2.91 -2.63
C TRP A 263 16.32 -3.92 -1.50
N GLN A 264 15.37 -3.65 -0.61
CA GLN A 264 14.95 -4.57 0.44
C GLN A 264 13.59 -5.14 0.10
N PHE A 265 13.38 -6.39 0.47
CA PHE A 265 12.17 -7.14 0.17
C PHE A 265 11.54 -7.69 1.44
N GLY A 266 10.22 -7.77 1.45
CA GLY A 266 9.44 -8.58 2.38
C GLY A 266 8.46 -9.44 1.60
N LEU A 267 8.36 -10.73 1.94
CA LEU A 267 7.36 -11.66 1.44
C LEU A 267 6.64 -12.28 2.63
N PHE A 268 5.30 -12.25 2.61
CA PHE A 268 4.48 -12.77 3.70
C PHE A 268 3.12 -13.22 3.19
N GLU A 269 2.46 -14.08 3.96
CA GLU A 269 1.03 -14.31 3.79
C GLU A 269 0.24 -13.16 4.42
N LEU A 270 -0.80 -12.72 3.73
CA LEU A 270 -1.69 -11.65 4.16
C LEU A 270 -3.13 -12.17 4.20
N ALA A 271 -3.80 -11.92 5.33
CA ALA A 271 -5.19 -12.31 5.56
C ALA A 271 -5.47 -13.80 5.26
N ASN A 272 -4.48 -14.67 5.49
CA ASN A 272 -4.50 -16.13 5.28
C ASN A 272 -4.84 -16.62 3.86
N SER A 273 -5.00 -15.70 2.91
CA SER A 273 -5.59 -15.96 1.59
C SER A 273 -4.73 -15.43 0.45
N HIS A 274 -3.77 -14.55 0.75
CA HIS A 274 -2.93 -13.89 -0.23
C HIS A 274 -1.44 -14.07 0.09
N TYR A 275 -0.62 -14.10 -0.95
CA TYR A 275 0.78 -13.73 -0.84
C TYR A 275 0.89 -12.22 -1.08
N ALA A 276 1.70 -11.56 -0.27
CA ALA A 276 1.99 -10.14 -0.40
C ALA A 276 3.51 -9.93 -0.42
N ALA A 277 3.97 -9.11 -1.36
CA ALA A 277 5.36 -8.69 -1.44
C ALA A 277 5.48 -7.17 -1.32
N ILE A 278 6.54 -6.74 -0.66
CA ILE A 278 6.93 -5.33 -0.53
C ILE A 278 8.37 -5.22 -1.01
N CYS A 279 8.64 -4.23 -1.85
CA CYS A 279 9.98 -3.85 -2.28
C CYS A 279 10.21 -2.37 -1.98
N VAL A 280 11.29 -2.06 -1.27
CA VAL A 280 11.64 -0.68 -0.87
C VAL A 280 13.09 -0.40 -1.25
N GLY A 281 13.34 0.79 -1.81
CA GLY A 281 14.69 1.21 -2.20
C GLY A 281 15.35 2.12 -1.17
N ASN A 282 16.65 1.94 -0.94
CA ASN A 282 17.48 2.85 -0.18
C ASN A 282 17.99 3.99 -1.08
N ASN A 283 17.79 5.23 -0.63
CA ASN A 283 18.28 6.41 -1.34
C ASN A 283 19.81 6.52 -1.16
N LYS A 284 20.56 6.75 -2.25
CA LYS A 284 22.05 6.75 -2.29
C LYS A 284 22.74 7.74 -1.34
N LYS A 285 22.01 8.69 -0.74
CA LYS A 285 22.57 9.65 0.24
C LYS A 285 22.88 9.04 1.62
N MET A 286 22.71 7.73 1.80
CA MET A 286 22.65 7.06 3.11
C MET A 286 23.64 5.89 3.21
N GLU A 287 24.91 6.13 2.85
CA GLU A 287 26.02 5.19 3.13
C GLU A 287 26.33 5.26 4.64
N GLY A 288 25.82 4.29 5.43
CA GLY A 288 26.15 4.20 6.86
C GLY A 288 25.19 3.35 7.72
N GLU A 289 23.93 3.20 7.31
CA GLU A 289 22.91 2.45 8.06
C GLU A 289 22.49 1.13 7.37
N GLU A 290 23.29 0.60 6.43
CA GLU A 290 22.88 -0.47 5.49
C GLU A 290 22.32 -1.75 6.12
N ASN A 291 22.60 -2.07 7.39
CA ASN A 291 22.31 -3.39 7.97
C ASN A 291 21.03 -3.52 8.83
N GLN A 292 20.18 -2.49 8.98
CA GLN A 292 18.94 -2.65 9.75
C GLN A 292 17.80 -3.31 8.93
N PRO A 293 17.06 -4.26 9.52
CA PRO A 293 15.95 -4.94 8.85
C PRO A 293 14.78 -3.99 8.59
N LEU A 294 14.07 -4.22 7.49
CA LEU A 294 12.85 -3.50 7.15
C LEU A 294 11.80 -3.73 8.26
N LYS A 295 11.27 -2.65 8.83
CA LYS A 295 10.14 -2.75 9.76
C LYS A 295 8.85 -2.71 8.98
N LEU A 296 7.94 -3.63 9.26
CA LEU A 296 6.64 -3.70 8.61
C LEU A 296 5.53 -3.56 9.65
N ARG A 297 4.68 -2.55 9.47
CA ARG A 297 3.40 -2.47 10.17
C ARG A 297 2.25 -2.69 9.21
N VAL A 298 1.31 -3.55 9.59
CA VAL A 298 0.19 -3.94 8.74
C VAL A 298 -1.12 -3.60 9.46
N TRP A 299 -2.01 -2.93 8.73
CA TRP A 299 -3.35 -2.58 9.20
C TRP A 299 -4.41 -3.14 8.28
N ARG A 300 -5.41 -3.79 8.88
CA ARG A 300 -6.71 -3.99 8.26
C ARG A 300 -7.55 -2.74 8.51
N THR A 301 -8.26 -2.25 7.51
CA THR A 301 -9.09 -1.05 7.64
C THR A 301 -10.41 -1.20 6.89
N ILE A 302 -11.47 -0.67 7.50
CA ILE A 302 -12.67 -0.20 6.82
C ILE A 302 -12.69 1.31 7.06
N PRO A 303 -12.24 2.14 6.08
CA PRO A 303 -12.06 3.57 6.32
C PRO A 303 -13.30 4.25 6.92
N PHE A 304 -13.11 5.07 7.94
CA PHE A 304 -14.17 5.72 8.76
C PHE A 304 -14.97 4.81 9.70
N VAL A 305 -14.71 3.51 9.72
CA VAL A 305 -15.36 2.56 10.63
C VAL A 305 -14.36 2.01 11.63
N GLU A 306 -13.28 1.40 11.15
CA GLU A 306 -12.28 0.74 11.99
C GLU A 306 -10.91 0.69 11.33
N ASP A 307 -9.88 0.78 12.16
CA ASP A 307 -8.47 0.55 11.82
C ASP A 307 -7.91 -0.43 12.85
N GLU A 308 -7.42 -1.58 12.40
CA GLU A 308 -6.90 -2.66 13.25
C GLU A 308 -5.45 -2.96 12.87
N CYS A 309 -4.51 -2.79 13.80
CA CYS A 309 -3.12 -3.20 13.59
C CYS A 309 -3.01 -4.72 13.75
N VAL A 310 -2.67 -5.42 12.67
CA VAL A 310 -2.60 -6.89 12.61
C VAL A 310 -1.17 -7.41 12.52
N SER A 311 -0.17 -6.55 12.69
CA SER A 311 1.24 -6.95 12.78
C SER A 311 1.48 -7.96 13.89
N GLY A 312 2.21 -9.04 13.59
CA GLY A 312 2.51 -10.10 14.55
C GLY A 312 1.33 -11.02 14.89
N SER A 313 0.18 -10.83 14.24
CA SER A 313 -0.94 -11.77 14.31
C SER A 313 -0.80 -12.88 13.27
N ASN A 314 -1.62 -13.93 13.40
CA ASN A 314 -1.69 -15.00 12.39
C ASN A 314 -2.15 -14.51 11.01
N SER A 315 -2.70 -13.29 10.90
CA SER A 315 -3.10 -12.70 9.62
C SER A 315 -1.91 -12.19 8.79
N VAL A 316 -0.71 -12.13 9.38
CA VAL A 316 0.54 -11.70 8.71
C VAL A 316 1.65 -12.68 9.07
N LEU A 317 1.95 -13.62 8.16
CA LEU A 317 2.97 -14.64 8.39
C LEU A 317 4.14 -14.42 7.44
N ALA A 318 5.31 -14.06 7.99
CA ALA A 318 6.53 -13.93 7.21
C ALA A 318 6.89 -15.27 6.55
N LEU A 319 7.26 -15.22 5.27
CA LEU A 319 7.66 -16.41 4.52
C LEU A 319 9.18 -16.43 4.37
N SER A 320 9.79 -17.51 4.84
CA SER A 320 11.21 -17.78 4.64
C SER A 320 11.41 -18.52 3.32
N GLY A 321 12.09 -17.88 2.36
CA GLY A 321 12.52 -18.60 1.17
C GLY A 321 11.41 -18.98 0.17
N LEU A 322 11.85 -19.70 -0.86
CA LEU A 322 11.02 -20.56 -1.69
C LEU A 322 11.33 -22.01 -1.30
N THR A 323 10.33 -22.88 -1.30
CA THR A 323 10.46 -24.28 -0.86
C THR A 323 11.08 -25.20 -1.90
#